data_AF-M7TFA5-F1
#
_entry.id   AF-M7TFA5-F1
#
_cell.length_a   1.000
_cell.length_b   1.000
_cell.length_c   1.000
_cell.angle_alpha   90.00
_cell.angle_beta   90.00
_cell.angle_gamma   90.00
#
_symmetry.space_group_name_H-M   'P 1'
#
loop_
_entity.id
_entity.type
_entity.pdbx_description
1 polymer ?
#
loop_
_entity_poly.entity_id
_entity_poly.type
_entity_poly.pdbx_seq_one_letter_code
_entity_poly.pdbx_strand_id
1 'polypeptide(L)'
;MLPLLKSARAHAHHAHAHAQNRVVTSFVLGFLLCYGLVASYLRSTCYRDPSSIFFQPELSRVLSYSSFRKVQARKYADQAAVLAPSKWSTAVPNPDICVAIGSVSRDGFSYLKETIGSVLEGLDEIERQRVYLVVFLAHVNQSRHEDYDQPWLNNLADSLPTYSTITDDPDKIRLINELEEDGDYEAHARKQKIDYSVQLTECAKVNPTYIMTMEDDVIALDGWYHRVMGALRTASSKTEAMGRDRDDFLYLRIFYDGRLLGWNTEEWPTYFVASSSFVLVEVLVVFLLRWWFVPVRRALSRSMLFFIFGVCTPMIIGLFFATGRNCMLPKEPGVHLMHKYGCCAQGYVFPQRQITDNLLPIYLDTEDSHAAVDTFLEDWANSHDGLRWAVTPVLIQHVGGKSTHGAGDQELGRLNDDMPFDYTFETNDPVSLVQEHQVAVLGMAKELRGE
;
A
#
# COMPACT_ATOMS: atom_id res chain seq x y z
N MET A 1 29.36 67.61 36.87
CA MET A 1 29.21 67.14 35.46
C MET A 1 29.29 65.62 35.30
N LEU A 2 30.16 64.90 36.03
CA LEU A 2 30.27 63.43 35.98
C LEU A 2 29.01 62.61 36.39
N PRO A 3 28.19 62.99 37.41
CA PRO A 3 27.05 62.17 37.83
C PRO A 3 25.85 62.23 36.87
N LEU A 4 25.64 63.36 36.20
CA LEU A 4 24.60 63.54 35.17
C LEU A 4 24.88 62.69 33.91
N LEU A 5 26.15 62.57 33.52
CA LEU A 5 26.56 61.70 32.41
C LEU A 5 26.39 60.20 32.74
N LYS A 6 26.61 59.78 34.00
CA LYS A 6 26.35 58.40 34.43
C LYS A 6 24.85 58.06 34.43
N SER A 7 24.01 58.98 34.90
CA SER A 7 22.54 58.82 34.91
C SER A 7 21.95 58.77 33.49
N ALA A 8 22.38 59.66 32.59
CA ALA A 8 21.93 59.64 31.19
C ALA A 8 22.36 58.36 30.45
N ARG A 9 23.56 57.84 30.72
CA ARG A 9 24.04 56.57 30.15
C ARG A 9 23.26 55.37 30.67
N ALA A 10 22.91 55.35 31.97
CA ALA A 10 22.08 54.31 32.57
C ALA A 10 20.65 54.32 32.00
N HIS A 11 20.05 55.49 31.81
CA HIS A 11 18.74 55.61 31.18
C HIS A 11 18.75 55.20 29.69
N ALA A 12 19.79 55.56 28.94
CA ALA A 12 19.94 55.11 27.55
C ALA A 12 20.14 53.59 27.44
N HIS A 13 20.91 52.98 28.35
CA HIS A 13 21.04 51.52 28.42
C HIS A 13 19.72 50.82 28.77
N HIS A 14 18.94 51.36 29.71
CA HIS A 14 17.62 50.84 30.05
C HIS A 14 16.63 50.96 28.90
N ALA A 15 16.58 52.11 28.21
CA ALA A 15 15.69 52.32 27.07
C ALA A 15 16.04 51.39 25.89
N HIS A 16 17.34 51.20 25.61
CA HIS A 16 17.80 50.27 24.58
C HIS A 16 17.47 48.81 24.93
N ALA A 17 17.66 48.40 26.19
CA ALA A 17 17.29 47.06 26.66
C ALA A 17 15.78 46.81 26.57
N HIS A 18 14.95 47.79 26.96
CA HIS A 18 13.49 47.71 26.81
C HIS A 18 13.03 47.62 25.35
N ALA A 19 13.63 48.42 24.45
CA ALA A 19 13.32 48.37 23.03
C ALA A 19 13.70 47.01 22.41
N GLN A 20 14.87 46.48 22.78
CA GLN A 20 15.35 45.18 22.31
C GLN A 20 14.47 44.01 22.82
N ASN A 21 14.01 44.07 24.07
CA ASN A 21 13.07 43.09 24.62
C ASN A 21 11.73 43.13 23.88
N ARG A 22 11.19 44.31 23.56
CA ARG A 22 9.95 44.43 22.78
C ARG A 22 10.07 43.79 21.39
N VAL A 23 11.20 43.97 20.71
CA VAL A 23 11.44 43.34 19.40
C VAL A 23 11.46 41.82 19.50
N VAL A 24 12.15 41.26 20.49
CA VAL A 24 12.18 39.81 20.73
C VAL A 24 10.79 39.28 21.08
N THR A 25 10.05 39.96 21.96
CA THR A 25 8.67 39.56 22.32
C THR A 25 7.74 39.59 21.10
N SER A 26 7.77 40.65 20.29
CA SER A 26 6.95 40.73 19.08
C SER A 26 7.30 39.62 18.08
N PHE A 27 8.59 39.28 17.92
CA PHE A 27 9.01 38.17 17.09
C PHE A 27 8.47 36.83 17.60
N VAL A 28 8.61 36.57 18.91
CA VAL A 28 8.12 35.34 19.55
C VAL A 28 6.61 35.18 19.34
N LEU A 29 5.84 36.25 19.57
CA LEU A 29 4.39 36.23 19.36
C LEU A 29 4.03 36.00 17.89
N GLY A 30 4.74 36.67 16.96
CA GLY A 30 4.56 36.44 15.53
C GLY A 30 4.89 35.01 15.11
N PHE A 31 5.99 34.44 15.63
CA PHE A 31 6.35 33.05 15.39
C PHE A 31 5.30 32.09 15.92
N LEU A 32 4.81 32.26 17.16
CA LEU A 32 3.78 31.40 17.74
C LEU A 32 2.47 31.46 16.96
N LEU A 33 2.08 32.65 16.47
CA LEU A 33 0.92 32.80 15.60
C LEU A 33 1.11 32.03 14.29
N CYS A 34 2.23 32.22 13.59
CA CYS A 34 2.54 31.50 12.37
C CYS A 34 2.61 29.98 12.59
N TYR A 35 3.26 29.55 13.68
CA TYR A 35 3.37 28.15 14.06
C TYR A 35 2.00 27.54 14.31
N GLY A 36 1.12 28.23 15.05
CA GLY A 36 -0.25 27.78 15.29
C GLY A 36 -1.08 27.68 14.01
N LEU A 37 -0.94 28.64 13.09
CA LEU A 37 -1.60 28.60 11.78
C LEU A 37 -1.11 27.42 10.93
N VAL A 38 0.21 27.20 10.87
CA VAL A 38 0.80 26.05 10.16
C VAL A 38 0.36 24.74 10.80
N ALA A 39 0.42 24.61 12.11
CA ALA A 39 -0.03 23.41 12.82
C ALA A 39 -1.53 23.14 12.59
N SER A 40 -2.37 24.18 12.56
CA SER A 40 -3.79 24.04 12.24
C SER A 40 -4.02 23.60 10.79
N TYR A 41 -3.26 24.15 9.84
CA TYR A 41 -3.30 23.73 8.44
C TYR A 41 -2.91 22.25 8.31
N LEU A 42 -1.76 21.87 8.89
CA LEU A 42 -1.28 20.49 8.88
C LEU A 42 -2.24 19.53 9.56
N ARG A 43 -2.89 19.93 10.66
CA ARG A 43 -3.96 19.15 11.27
C ARG A 43 -5.13 18.90 10.31
N SER A 44 -5.47 19.89 9.47
CA SER A 44 -6.58 19.76 8.51
C SER A 44 -6.23 18.96 7.25
N THR A 45 -4.96 18.86 6.88
CA THR A 45 -4.51 18.15 5.67
C THR A 45 -3.95 16.76 5.96
N CYS A 46 -3.23 16.60 7.07
CA CYS A 46 -2.48 15.38 7.41
C CYS A 46 -3.23 14.44 8.37
N TYR A 47 -4.52 14.66 8.59
CA TYR A 47 -5.31 13.84 9.51
C TYR A 47 -5.45 12.37 9.07
N ARG A 48 -5.12 12.05 7.81
CA ARG A 48 -5.13 10.69 7.25
C ARG A 48 -3.81 9.93 7.37
N ASP A 49 -2.74 10.58 7.80
CA ASP A 49 -1.45 9.92 7.94
C ASP A 49 -1.38 9.20 9.29
N PRO A 50 -1.31 7.86 9.33
CA PRO A 50 -1.25 7.08 10.57
C PRO A 50 0.02 7.35 11.40
N SER A 51 1.06 7.95 10.81
CA SER A 51 2.28 8.34 11.53
C SER A 51 2.22 9.76 12.10
N SER A 52 1.09 10.46 11.94
CA SER A 52 0.86 11.83 12.41
C SER A 52 0.25 11.86 13.81
N ILE A 53 0.63 12.85 14.63
CA ILE A 53 -0.10 13.18 15.87
C ILE A 53 -1.51 13.73 15.58
N PHE A 54 -1.75 14.17 14.34
CA PHE A 54 -3.04 14.69 13.89
C PHE A 54 -3.95 13.60 13.31
N PHE A 55 -3.48 12.35 13.29
CA PHE A 55 -4.22 11.22 12.76
C PHE A 55 -5.60 11.10 13.43
N GLN A 56 -6.65 10.96 12.62
CA GLN A 56 -8.03 10.83 13.08
C GLN A 56 -8.64 9.56 12.51
N PRO A 57 -8.47 8.40 13.18
CA PRO A 57 -8.84 7.09 12.63
C PRO A 57 -10.29 7.04 12.14
N GLU A 58 -11.21 7.64 12.90
CA GLU A 58 -12.65 7.72 12.58
C GLU A 58 -12.95 8.43 11.25
N LEU A 59 -12.14 9.41 10.87
CA LEU A 59 -12.29 10.15 9.60
C LEU A 59 -11.46 9.53 8.47
N SER A 60 -10.37 8.85 8.82
CA SER A 60 -9.39 8.35 7.86
C SER A 60 -9.71 6.96 7.34
N ARG A 61 -10.46 6.14 8.11
CA ARG A 61 -10.90 4.80 7.68
C ARG A 61 -12.32 4.78 7.10
N VAL A 62 -12.85 5.94 6.70
CA VAL A 62 -14.14 6.00 6.00
C VAL A 62 -13.97 5.40 4.62
N LEU A 63 -14.60 4.24 4.41
CA LEU A 63 -14.68 3.54 3.12
C LEU A 63 -15.56 4.33 2.14
N SER A 64 -15.00 5.34 1.51
CA SER A 64 -15.74 6.19 0.56
C SER A 64 -15.71 5.55 -0.84
N TYR A 65 -14.50 5.34 -1.36
CA TYR A 65 -14.30 4.77 -2.68
C TYR A 65 -14.49 3.26 -2.67
N SER A 66 -14.00 2.57 -1.62
CA SER A 66 -14.22 1.12 -1.48
C SER A 66 -15.70 0.76 -1.41
N SER A 67 -16.52 1.50 -0.66
CA SER A 67 -17.97 1.24 -0.62
C SER A 67 -18.65 1.48 -1.98
N PHE A 68 -18.22 2.49 -2.73
CA PHE A 68 -18.70 2.71 -4.10
C PHE A 68 -18.37 1.51 -5.00
N ARG A 69 -17.11 1.04 -5.00
CA ARG A 69 -16.67 -0.12 -5.77
C ARG A 69 -17.36 -1.42 -5.35
N LYS A 70 -17.60 -1.65 -4.05
CA LYS A 70 -18.37 -2.80 -3.55
C LYS A 70 -19.76 -2.87 -4.16
N VAL A 71 -20.45 -1.73 -4.26
CA VAL A 71 -21.80 -1.68 -4.87
C VAL A 71 -21.75 -2.01 -6.36
N GLN A 72 -20.77 -1.48 -7.10
CA GLN A 72 -20.57 -1.82 -8.51
C GLN A 72 -20.28 -3.31 -8.70
N ALA A 73 -19.34 -3.85 -7.91
CA ALA A 73 -18.92 -5.23 -7.96
C ALA A 73 -20.08 -6.21 -7.70
N ARG A 74 -20.87 -5.97 -6.64
CA ARG A 74 -22.06 -6.79 -6.33
C ARG A 74 -23.07 -6.73 -7.46
N LYS A 75 -23.37 -5.54 -7.98
CA LYS A 75 -24.30 -5.36 -9.08
C LYS A 75 -23.86 -6.14 -10.32
N TYR A 76 -22.57 -6.07 -10.68
CA TYR A 76 -22.02 -6.81 -11.81
C TYR A 76 -22.13 -8.33 -11.60
N ALA A 77 -21.78 -8.83 -10.41
CA ALA A 77 -21.90 -10.25 -10.10
C ALA A 77 -23.36 -10.74 -10.11
N ASP A 78 -24.30 -9.96 -9.58
CA ASP A 78 -25.73 -10.30 -9.60
C ASP A 78 -26.29 -10.33 -11.04
N GLN A 79 -25.80 -9.45 -11.92
CA GLN A 79 -26.12 -9.50 -13.35
C GLN A 79 -25.53 -10.74 -14.02
N ALA A 80 -24.28 -11.08 -13.69
CA ALA A 80 -23.60 -12.26 -14.19
C ALA A 80 -24.31 -13.57 -13.79
N ALA A 81 -24.98 -13.61 -12.64
CA ALA A 81 -25.80 -14.75 -12.22
C ALA A 81 -26.94 -15.06 -13.22
N VAL A 82 -27.48 -14.03 -13.86
CA VAL A 82 -28.62 -14.15 -14.80
C VAL A 82 -28.14 -14.26 -16.24
N LEU A 83 -27.12 -13.49 -16.61
CA LEU A 83 -26.55 -13.44 -17.95
C LEU A 83 -25.03 -13.56 -17.84
N ALA A 84 -24.50 -14.74 -18.18
CA ALA A 84 -23.07 -14.98 -18.14
C ALA A 84 -22.32 -13.99 -19.05
N PRO A 85 -21.34 -13.23 -18.52
CA PRO A 85 -20.50 -12.37 -19.34
C PRO A 85 -19.53 -13.20 -20.17
N SER A 86 -18.81 -12.55 -21.07
CA SER A 86 -17.71 -13.19 -21.78
C SER A 86 -16.63 -13.65 -20.80
N LYS A 87 -16.10 -14.84 -21.09
CA LYS A 87 -14.97 -15.45 -20.39
C LYS A 87 -13.74 -15.45 -21.27
N TRP A 88 -12.59 -15.74 -20.68
CA TRP A 88 -11.39 -15.94 -21.47
C TRP A 88 -11.60 -17.07 -22.48
N SER A 89 -11.27 -16.80 -23.75
CA SER A 89 -11.39 -17.76 -24.83
C SER A 89 -10.06 -18.46 -25.08
N THR A 90 -10.11 -19.79 -25.21
CA THR A 90 -8.96 -20.60 -25.63
C THR A 90 -8.46 -20.26 -27.04
N ALA A 91 -9.23 -19.47 -27.81
CA ALA A 91 -8.80 -18.92 -29.09
C ALA A 91 -7.75 -17.80 -28.95
N VAL A 92 -7.65 -17.15 -27.79
CA VAL A 92 -6.59 -16.19 -27.46
C VAL A 92 -5.44 -16.96 -26.81
N PRO A 93 -4.31 -17.14 -27.49
CA PRO A 93 -3.19 -17.90 -26.94
C PRO A 93 -2.60 -17.12 -25.77
N ASN A 94 -2.47 -17.78 -24.61
CA ASN A 94 -1.82 -17.28 -23.39
C ASN A 94 -2.38 -15.93 -22.88
N PRO A 95 -3.15 -15.89 -21.78
CA PRO A 95 -3.57 -14.62 -21.19
C PRO A 95 -2.35 -13.80 -20.71
N ASP A 96 -2.47 -12.47 -20.72
CA ASP A 96 -1.42 -11.60 -20.19
C ASP A 96 -1.22 -11.86 -18.69
N ILE A 97 -2.34 -12.08 -17.97
CA ILE A 97 -2.33 -12.33 -16.53
C ILE A 97 -3.33 -13.41 -16.12
N CYS A 98 -2.90 -14.32 -15.25
CA CYS A 98 -3.80 -15.19 -14.51
C CYS A 98 -4.04 -14.60 -13.11
N VAL A 99 -5.30 -14.33 -12.75
CA VAL A 99 -5.68 -13.85 -11.41
C VAL A 99 -6.16 -15.05 -10.60
N ALA A 100 -5.45 -15.35 -9.51
CA ALA A 100 -5.73 -16.42 -8.57
C ALA A 100 -6.27 -15.85 -7.26
N ILE A 101 -7.51 -16.20 -6.91
CA ILE A 101 -8.17 -15.80 -5.67
C ILE A 101 -8.49 -17.05 -4.84
N GLY A 102 -7.92 -17.14 -3.65
CA GLY A 102 -8.23 -18.18 -2.66
C GLY A 102 -9.23 -17.67 -1.64
N SER A 103 -10.25 -18.47 -1.32
CA SER A 103 -11.34 -18.09 -0.42
C SER A 103 -11.62 -19.19 0.61
N VAL A 104 -11.84 -18.79 1.86
CA VAL A 104 -12.22 -19.66 2.97
C VAL A 104 -13.52 -19.17 3.61
N SER A 105 -14.33 -20.11 4.09
CA SER A 105 -15.59 -19.82 4.78
C SER A 105 -15.35 -19.09 6.11
N ARG A 106 -16.25 -18.17 6.47
CA ARG A 106 -16.18 -17.34 7.69
C ARG A 106 -17.51 -17.29 8.44
N ASP A 107 -18.25 -18.40 8.44
CA ASP A 107 -19.52 -18.58 9.14
C ASP A 107 -20.59 -17.54 8.76
N GLY A 108 -21.04 -17.58 7.51
CA GLY A 108 -22.17 -16.80 6.99
C GLY A 108 -21.81 -15.45 6.39
N PHE A 109 -20.51 -15.16 6.20
CA PHE A 109 -20.04 -13.92 5.57
C PHE A 109 -18.98 -14.24 4.51
N SER A 110 -19.15 -13.69 3.29
CA SER A 110 -18.15 -13.79 2.24
C SER A 110 -17.89 -12.45 1.57
N TYR A 111 -16.60 -12.15 1.36
CA TYR A 111 -16.13 -11.00 0.59
C TYR A 111 -15.93 -11.34 -0.90
N LEU A 112 -15.90 -12.64 -1.25
CA LEU A 112 -15.47 -13.15 -2.55
C LEU A 112 -16.29 -12.57 -3.72
N LYS A 113 -17.60 -12.44 -3.57
CA LYS A 113 -18.47 -11.82 -4.59
C LYS A 113 -18.04 -10.39 -4.89
N GLU A 114 -17.72 -9.60 -3.87
CA GLU A 114 -17.29 -8.21 -4.06
C GLU A 114 -15.91 -8.15 -4.70
N THR A 115 -15.00 -9.03 -4.28
CA THR A 115 -13.64 -9.11 -4.80
C THR A 115 -13.64 -9.45 -6.28
N ILE A 116 -14.24 -10.58 -6.67
CA ILE A 116 -14.34 -11.01 -8.08
C ILE A 116 -15.09 -9.97 -8.91
N GLY A 117 -16.20 -9.46 -8.38
CA GLY A 117 -16.97 -8.41 -9.05
C GLY A 117 -16.12 -7.17 -9.31
N SER A 118 -15.27 -6.74 -8.37
CA SER A 118 -14.43 -5.56 -8.53
C SER A 118 -13.25 -5.76 -9.48
N VAL A 119 -12.75 -7.00 -9.59
CA VAL A 119 -11.68 -7.40 -10.52
C VAL A 119 -12.20 -7.39 -11.97
N LEU A 120 -13.44 -7.81 -12.20
CA LEU A 120 -14.00 -7.93 -13.54
C LEU A 120 -14.85 -6.74 -13.99
N GLU A 121 -15.51 -6.04 -13.07
CA GLU A 121 -16.32 -4.87 -13.41
C GLU A 121 -15.43 -3.73 -13.90
N GLY A 122 -15.78 -3.20 -15.07
CA GLY A 122 -15.05 -2.14 -15.76
C GLY A 122 -14.20 -2.66 -16.92
N LEU A 123 -13.70 -3.91 -16.85
CA LEU A 123 -12.90 -4.48 -17.93
C LEU A 123 -13.67 -4.50 -19.25
N ASP A 124 -13.04 -3.99 -20.31
CA ASP A 124 -13.61 -4.13 -21.65
C ASP A 124 -13.43 -5.56 -22.19
N GLU A 125 -14.02 -5.86 -23.36
CA GLU A 125 -13.90 -7.19 -23.96
C GLU A 125 -12.43 -7.56 -24.27
N ILE A 126 -11.59 -6.59 -24.65
CA ILE A 126 -10.19 -6.86 -24.98
C ILE A 126 -9.39 -7.21 -23.73
N GLU A 127 -9.59 -6.47 -22.64
CA GLU A 127 -8.98 -6.72 -21.33
C GLU A 127 -9.49 -8.04 -20.74
N ARG A 128 -10.80 -8.31 -20.81
CA ARG A 128 -11.38 -9.55 -20.30
C ARG A 128 -10.81 -10.79 -20.98
N GLN A 129 -10.51 -10.71 -22.27
CA GLN A 129 -9.84 -11.78 -23.03
C GLN A 129 -8.34 -11.94 -22.72
N ARG A 130 -7.73 -11.03 -21.95
CA ARG A 130 -6.33 -11.09 -21.51
C ARG A 130 -6.18 -11.53 -20.05
N VAL A 131 -7.29 -11.69 -19.34
CA VAL A 131 -7.34 -12.10 -17.93
C VAL A 131 -7.93 -13.50 -17.85
N TYR A 132 -7.23 -14.43 -17.20
CA TYR A 132 -7.77 -15.73 -16.82
C TYR A 132 -7.99 -15.78 -15.31
N LEU A 133 -9.23 -16.00 -14.89
CA LEU A 133 -9.62 -15.94 -13.48
C LEU A 133 -9.76 -17.35 -12.87
N VAL A 134 -8.87 -17.66 -11.94
CA VAL A 134 -8.90 -18.87 -11.10
C VAL A 134 -9.45 -18.50 -9.73
N VAL A 135 -10.50 -19.20 -9.29
CA VAL A 135 -11.07 -19.02 -7.95
C VAL A 135 -11.06 -20.36 -7.21
N PHE A 136 -10.32 -20.42 -6.11
CA PHE A 136 -10.21 -21.63 -5.29
C PHE A 136 -10.95 -21.48 -3.97
N LEU A 137 -11.98 -22.30 -3.76
CA LEU A 137 -12.63 -22.46 -2.47
C LEU A 137 -11.79 -23.44 -1.65
N ALA A 138 -11.02 -22.95 -0.69
CA ALA A 138 -9.93 -23.65 -0.02
C ALA A 138 -10.41 -24.57 1.11
N HIS A 139 -11.36 -25.44 0.78
CA HIS A 139 -11.89 -26.49 1.64
C HIS A 139 -11.80 -27.85 0.95
N VAL A 140 -11.45 -28.90 1.70
CA VAL A 140 -11.47 -30.28 1.19
C VAL A 140 -12.88 -30.62 0.70
N ASN A 141 -13.89 -30.25 1.48
CA ASN A 141 -15.27 -30.23 1.04
C ASN A 141 -15.70 -28.80 0.70
N GLN A 142 -15.62 -28.43 -0.58
CA GLN A 142 -15.95 -27.08 -1.06
C GLN A 142 -17.39 -26.64 -0.77
N SER A 143 -18.33 -27.57 -0.61
CA SER A 143 -19.73 -27.25 -0.25
C SER A 143 -19.90 -26.60 1.12
N ARG A 144 -18.84 -26.59 1.95
CA ARG A 144 -18.79 -25.83 3.20
C ARG A 144 -18.75 -24.31 2.98
N HIS A 145 -18.24 -23.88 1.84
CA HIS A 145 -18.13 -22.46 1.52
C HIS A 145 -19.48 -21.90 1.07
N GLU A 146 -19.87 -20.74 1.58
CA GLU A 146 -21.17 -20.11 1.36
C GLU A 146 -21.43 -19.79 -0.13
N ASP A 147 -20.35 -19.55 -0.88
CA ASP A 147 -20.39 -19.25 -2.31
C ASP A 147 -20.28 -20.48 -3.23
N TYR A 148 -20.24 -21.69 -2.66
CA TYR A 148 -20.21 -22.91 -3.47
C TYR A 148 -21.45 -23.01 -4.37
N ASP A 149 -21.22 -23.38 -5.62
CA ASP A 149 -22.24 -23.56 -6.67
C ASP A 149 -23.14 -22.34 -6.93
N GLN A 150 -22.70 -21.14 -6.54
CA GLN A 150 -23.44 -19.93 -6.84
C GLN A 150 -23.38 -19.60 -8.34
N PRO A 151 -24.51 -19.24 -8.99
CA PRO A 151 -24.52 -18.96 -10.43
C PRO A 151 -23.55 -17.86 -10.86
N TRP A 152 -23.41 -16.81 -10.05
CA TRP A 152 -22.45 -15.73 -10.34
C TRP A 152 -21.00 -16.23 -10.31
N LEU A 153 -20.64 -17.13 -9.39
CA LEU A 153 -19.28 -17.65 -9.29
C LEU A 153 -18.97 -18.53 -10.50
N ASN A 154 -19.86 -19.47 -10.81
CA ASN A 154 -19.77 -20.35 -11.96
C ASN A 154 -19.70 -19.56 -13.29
N ASN A 155 -20.39 -18.42 -13.39
CA ASN A 155 -20.41 -17.60 -14.59
C ASN A 155 -19.24 -16.62 -14.71
N LEU A 156 -18.58 -16.25 -13.61
CA LEU A 156 -17.46 -15.30 -13.61
C LEU A 156 -16.08 -15.97 -13.66
N ALA A 157 -15.88 -17.05 -12.89
CA ALA A 157 -14.60 -17.74 -12.83
C ALA A 157 -14.32 -18.51 -14.13
N ASP A 158 -13.10 -18.44 -14.65
CA ASP A 158 -12.66 -19.26 -15.78
C ASP A 158 -12.31 -20.69 -15.31
N SER A 159 -11.80 -20.84 -14.08
CA SER A 159 -11.58 -22.13 -13.43
C SER A 159 -11.90 -22.12 -11.94
N LEU A 160 -12.43 -23.25 -11.46
CA LEU A 160 -12.77 -23.54 -10.07
C LEU A 160 -12.06 -24.84 -9.64
N PRO A 161 -10.74 -24.79 -9.37
CA PRO A 161 -9.97 -25.99 -9.05
C PRO A 161 -10.34 -26.59 -7.70
N THR A 162 -9.92 -27.83 -7.48
CA THR A 162 -9.96 -28.51 -6.17
C THR A 162 -8.57 -29.04 -5.83
N TYR A 163 -8.38 -29.67 -4.67
CA TYR A 163 -7.10 -30.31 -4.33
C TYR A 163 -6.68 -31.43 -5.30
N SER A 164 -7.60 -31.99 -6.10
CA SER A 164 -7.27 -32.93 -7.19
C SER A 164 -6.36 -32.31 -8.26
N THR A 165 -6.27 -30.97 -8.32
CA THR A 165 -5.35 -30.26 -9.21
C THR A 165 -3.88 -30.58 -8.90
N ILE A 166 -3.55 -30.86 -7.63
CA ILE A 166 -2.18 -31.12 -7.18
C ILE A 166 -1.98 -32.56 -6.68
N THR A 167 -3.04 -33.25 -6.24
CA THR A 167 -2.93 -34.62 -5.72
C THR A 167 -4.25 -35.38 -5.72
N ASP A 168 -4.21 -36.64 -6.14
CA ASP A 168 -5.30 -37.61 -5.96
C ASP A 168 -4.97 -38.65 -4.85
N ASP A 169 -3.84 -38.49 -4.16
CA ASP A 169 -3.40 -39.37 -3.07
C ASP A 169 -4.33 -39.22 -1.84
N PRO A 170 -5.03 -40.29 -1.41
CA PRO A 170 -5.93 -40.25 -0.26
C PRO A 170 -5.24 -39.86 1.05
N ASP A 171 -3.96 -40.20 1.23
CA ASP A 171 -3.22 -39.86 2.45
C ASP A 171 -2.92 -38.36 2.51
N LYS A 172 -2.60 -37.74 1.37
CA LYS A 172 -2.44 -36.28 1.27
C LYS A 172 -3.76 -35.54 1.48
N ILE A 173 -4.86 -36.03 0.90
CA ILE A 173 -6.19 -35.42 1.13
C ILE A 173 -6.58 -35.50 2.61
N ARG A 174 -6.30 -36.63 3.28
CA ARG A 174 -6.51 -36.76 4.73
C ARG A 174 -5.68 -35.75 5.53
N LEU A 175 -4.40 -35.60 5.20
CA LEU A 175 -3.54 -34.58 5.81
C LEU A 175 -4.10 -33.17 5.64
N ILE A 176 -4.55 -32.81 4.43
CA ILE A 176 -5.12 -31.47 4.18
C ILE A 176 -6.38 -31.26 5.03
N ASN A 177 -7.23 -32.29 5.17
CA ASN A 177 -8.39 -32.22 6.04
C ASN A 177 -8.00 -32.04 7.52
N GLU A 178 -6.98 -32.75 7.99
CA GLU A 178 -6.43 -32.59 9.34
C GLU A 178 -5.91 -31.15 9.56
N LEU A 179 -5.16 -30.59 8.60
CA LEU A 179 -4.67 -29.21 8.66
C LEU A 179 -5.79 -28.16 8.56
N GLU A 180 -6.92 -28.48 7.94
CA GLU A 180 -8.11 -27.60 7.89
C GLU A 180 -8.85 -27.57 9.22
N GLU A 181 -8.86 -28.69 9.95
CA GLU A 181 -9.50 -28.80 11.26
C GLU A 181 -8.61 -28.32 12.41
N ASP A 182 -7.29 -28.38 12.23
CA ASP A 182 -6.31 -27.89 13.19
C ASP A 182 -6.25 -26.35 13.19
N GLY A 183 -6.36 -25.78 14.39
CA GLY A 183 -6.36 -24.33 14.62
C GLY A 183 -5.00 -23.75 14.97
N ASP A 184 -3.94 -24.56 15.03
CA ASP A 184 -2.59 -24.06 15.29
C ASP A 184 -1.99 -23.30 14.10
N TYR A 185 -1.10 -22.36 14.41
CA TYR A 185 -0.41 -21.52 13.44
C TYR A 185 0.42 -22.34 12.45
N GLU A 186 1.14 -23.38 12.91
CA GLU A 186 1.97 -24.21 12.02
C GLU A 186 1.11 -24.98 11.00
N ALA A 187 -0.03 -25.52 11.46
CA ALA A 187 -0.99 -26.19 10.59
C ALA A 187 -1.56 -25.24 9.54
N HIS A 188 -1.94 -24.03 9.96
CA HIS A 188 -2.41 -22.99 9.05
C HIS A 188 -1.35 -22.57 8.03
N ALA A 189 -0.12 -22.30 8.48
CA ALA A 189 1.00 -21.91 7.61
C ALA A 189 1.27 -22.97 6.54
N ARG A 190 1.24 -24.25 6.94
CA ARG A 190 1.40 -25.38 6.04
C ARG A 190 0.23 -25.49 5.06
N LYS A 191 -1.01 -25.43 5.54
CA LYS A 191 -2.20 -25.50 4.68
C LYS A 191 -2.22 -24.36 3.67
N GLN A 192 -1.92 -23.13 4.09
CA GLN A 192 -1.93 -21.96 3.22
C GLN A 192 -0.97 -22.14 2.02
N LYS A 193 0.22 -22.73 2.22
CA LYS A 193 1.14 -23.05 1.11
C LYS A 193 0.56 -24.09 0.16
N ILE A 194 -0.10 -25.12 0.68
CA ILE A 194 -0.81 -26.12 -0.13
C ILE A 194 -1.93 -25.45 -0.93
N ASP A 195 -2.72 -24.57 -0.31
CA ASP A 195 -3.80 -23.84 -0.96
C ASP A 195 -3.29 -22.95 -2.11
N TYR A 196 -2.17 -22.25 -1.89
CA TYR A 196 -1.51 -21.48 -2.93
C TYR A 196 -1.04 -22.38 -4.08
N SER A 197 -0.52 -23.57 -3.80
CA SER A 197 -0.06 -24.49 -4.85
C SER A 197 -1.20 -24.91 -5.79
N VAL A 198 -2.45 -25.03 -5.31
CA VAL A 198 -3.61 -25.37 -6.14
C VAL A 198 -3.87 -24.28 -7.19
N GLN A 199 -4.02 -23.04 -6.74
CA GLN A 199 -4.34 -21.92 -7.62
C GLN A 199 -3.18 -21.57 -8.56
N LEU A 200 -1.93 -21.66 -8.09
CA LEU A 200 -0.73 -21.41 -8.89
C LEU A 200 -0.52 -22.50 -9.96
N THR A 201 -0.76 -23.77 -9.61
CA THR A 201 -0.73 -24.88 -10.59
C THR A 201 -1.78 -24.69 -11.66
N GLU A 202 -3.00 -24.28 -11.27
CA GLU A 202 -4.08 -24.02 -12.23
C GLU A 202 -3.74 -22.87 -13.16
N CYS A 203 -3.21 -21.76 -12.64
CA CYS A 203 -2.73 -20.65 -13.47
C CYS A 203 -1.60 -21.06 -14.43
N ALA A 204 -0.66 -21.89 -13.98
CA ALA A 204 0.47 -22.31 -14.81
C ALA A 204 0.03 -23.09 -16.07
N LYS A 205 -1.11 -23.80 -16.03
CA LYS A 205 -1.63 -24.60 -17.17
C LYS A 205 -1.94 -23.77 -18.41
N VAL A 206 -2.38 -22.51 -18.25
CA VAL A 206 -2.75 -21.63 -19.38
C VAL A 206 -1.58 -20.76 -19.86
N ASN A 207 -0.38 -21.00 -19.33
CA ASN A 207 0.86 -20.34 -19.69
C ASN A 207 0.79 -18.79 -19.73
N PRO A 208 0.32 -18.11 -18.65
CA PRO A 208 0.18 -16.66 -18.63
C PRO A 208 1.53 -15.94 -18.61
N THR A 209 1.60 -14.66 -19.00
CA THR A 209 2.85 -13.88 -18.82
C THR A 209 3.12 -13.59 -17.33
N TYR A 210 2.06 -13.26 -16.59
CA TYR A 210 2.11 -12.97 -15.16
C TYR A 210 1.06 -13.75 -14.39
N ILE A 211 1.35 -14.06 -13.12
CA ILE A 211 0.40 -14.68 -12.20
C ILE A 211 0.18 -13.71 -11.04
N MET A 212 -1.06 -13.33 -10.81
CA MET A 212 -1.48 -12.44 -9.75
C MET A 212 -2.22 -13.22 -8.67
N THR A 213 -1.69 -13.22 -7.45
CA THR A 213 -2.38 -13.78 -6.29
C THR A 213 -3.07 -12.68 -5.52
N MET A 214 -4.33 -12.90 -5.14
CA MET A 214 -5.12 -11.98 -4.33
C MET A 214 -5.85 -12.72 -3.21
N GLU A 215 -6.02 -12.04 -2.08
CA GLU A 215 -6.95 -12.48 -1.03
C GLU A 215 -8.41 -12.23 -1.46
N ASP A 216 -9.35 -12.93 -0.85
CA ASP A 216 -10.78 -12.82 -1.15
C ASP A 216 -11.47 -11.61 -0.52
N ASP A 217 -10.77 -10.81 0.29
CA ASP A 217 -11.31 -9.68 1.06
C ASP A 217 -10.69 -8.33 0.65
N VAL A 218 -10.51 -8.16 -0.66
CA VAL A 218 -9.94 -6.95 -1.27
C VAL A 218 -10.87 -6.35 -2.33
N ILE A 219 -10.73 -5.06 -2.61
CA ILE A 219 -11.48 -4.38 -3.67
C ILE A 219 -10.50 -3.75 -4.65
N ALA A 220 -10.66 -4.06 -5.93
CA ALA A 220 -9.83 -3.52 -7.00
C ALA A 220 -10.28 -2.13 -7.46
N LEU A 221 -9.28 -1.30 -7.78
CA LEU A 221 -9.44 0.00 -8.42
C LEU A 221 -10.06 -0.17 -9.82
N ASP A 222 -10.86 0.80 -10.25
CA ASP A 222 -11.29 0.89 -11.65
C ASP A 222 -10.05 1.14 -12.54
N GLY A 223 -9.93 0.36 -13.63
CA GLY A 223 -8.74 0.35 -14.47
C GLY A 223 -7.49 -0.20 -13.77
N TRP A 224 -7.63 -1.15 -12.84
CA TRP A 224 -6.47 -1.80 -12.23
C TRP A 224 -5.60 -2.49 -13.29
N TYR A 225 -6.21 -3.10 -14.32
CA TYR A 225 -5.52 -3.91 -15.32
C TYR A 225 -4.42 -3.14 -16.06
N HIS A 226 -4.77 -2.01 -16.71
CA HIS A 226 -3.79 -1.21 -17.44
C HIS A 226 -2.70 -0.65 -16.53
N ARG A 227 -3.02 -0.37 -15.26
CA ARG A 227 -2.06 0.11 -14.26
C ARG A 227 -1.10 -0.97 -13.82
N VAL A 228 -1.57 -2.20 -13.57
CA VAL A 228 -0.70 -3.35 -13.27
C VAL A 228 0.23 -3.62 -14.46
N MET A 229 -0.29 -3.68 -15.68
CA MET A 229 0.53 -3.91 -16.88
C MET A 229 1.55 -2.79 -17.12
N GLY A 230 1.17 -1.53 -16.89
CA GLY A 230 2.10 -0.38 -16.93
C GLY A 230 3.18 -0.45 -15.85
N ALA A 231 2.81 -0.85 -14.64
CA ALA A 231 3.72 -1.00 -13.52
C ALA A 231 4.71 -2.16 -13.74
N LEU A 232 4.26 -3.31 -14.26
CA LEU A 232 5.14 -4.43 -14.61
C LEU A 232 6.14 -4.06 -15.70
N ARG A 233 5.71 -3.37 -16.77
CA ARG A 233 6.64 -2.84 -17.79
C ARG A 233 7.72 -1.94 -17.17
N THR A 234 7.33 -1.10 -16.21
CA THR A 234 8.25 -0.21 -15.49
C THR A 234 9.19 -1.00 -14.57
N ALA A 235 8.67 -1.99 -13.84
CA ALA A 235 9.45 -2.88 -12.99
C ALA A 235 10.51 -3.60 -13.82
N SER A 236 10.11 -4.23 -14.93
CA SER A 236 11.03 -4.92 -15.85
C SER A 236 12.11 -4.01 -16.41
N SER A 237 11.76 -2.79 -16.84
CA SER A 237 12.74 -1.83 -17.34
C SER A 237 13.73 -1.39 -16.25
N LYS A 238 13.26 -1.20 -15.01
CA LYS A 238 14.13 -0.86 -13.88
C LYS A 238 15.03 -2.03 -13.47
N THR A 239 14.52 -3.26 -13.50
CA THR A 239 15.31 -4.48 -13.25
C THR A 239 16.42 -4.63 -14.28
N GLU A 240 16.11 -4.41 -15.57
CA GLU A 240 17.11 -4.44 -16.65
C GLU A 240 18.17 -3.35 -16.49
N ALA A 241 17.78 -2.14 -16.08
CA ALA A 241 18.71 -1.06 -15.77
C ALA A 241 19.64 -1.37 -14.58
N MET A 242 19.30 -2.34 -13.74
CA MET A 242 20.17 -2.88 -12.68
C MET A 242 21.09 -4.00 -13.17
N GLY A 243 21.08 -4.33 -14.46
CA GLY A 243 21.92 -5.37 -15.07
C GLY A 243 21.39 -6.79 -14.89
N ARG A 244 20.10 -6.96 -14.59
CA ARG A 244 19.42 -8.26 -14.45
C ARG A 244 18.50 -8.53 -15.65
N ASP A 245 17.99 -9.75 -15.76
CA ASP A 245 16.95 -10.07 -16.77
C ASP A 245 15.66 -9.30 -16.43
N ARG A 246 14.86 -8.95 -17.45
CA ARG A 246 13.66 -8.12 -17.32
C ARG A 246 12.62 -8.70 -16.35
N ASP A 247 12.62 -10.01 -16.17
CA ASP A 247 11.71 -10.72 -15.28
C ASP A 247 12.41 -11.27 -14.02
N ASP A 248 13.66 -10.87 -13.75
CA ASP A 248 14.42 -11.25 -12.56
C ASP A 248 14.05 -10.38 -11.35
N PHE A 249 12.78 -10.46 -10.96
CA PHE A 249 12.24 -9.92 -9.72
C PHE A 249 11.20 -10.90 -9.16
N LEU A 250 11.05 -10.92 -7.83
CA LEU A 250 10.14 -11.85 -7.17
C LEU A 250 8.68 -11.50 -7.49
N TYR A 251 8.26 -10.28 -7.17
CA TYR A 251 6.90 -9.82 -7.45
C TYR A 251 6.83 -8.29 -7.61
N LEU A 252 5.73 -7.84 -8.18
CA LEU A 252 5.17 -6.50 -8.01
C LEU A 252 4.06 -6.55 -6.96
N ARG A 253 4.23 -5.81 -5.88
CA ARG A 253 3.23 -5.59 -4.83
C ARG A 253 2.27 -4.49 -5.27
N ILE A 254 0.97 -4.79 -5.25
CA ILE A 254 -0.10 -3.87 -5.66
C ILE A 254 -0.92 -3.31 -4.50
N PHE A 255 -0.60 -3.75 -3.28
CA PHE A 255 -1.10 -3.21 -2.03
C PHE A 255 -0.05 -3.30 -0.94
N TYR A 256 0.03 -2.30 -0.08
CA TYR A 256 0.83 -2.32 1.14
C TYR A 256 0.11 -1.51 2.21
N ASP A 257 0.36 -1.82 3.48
CA ASP A 257 -0.19 -1.08 4.59
C ASP A 257 0.48 0.30 4.74
N GLY A 258 -0.31 1.36 4.64
CA GLY A 258 0.17 2.74 4.79
C GLY A 258 0.78 3.03 6.17
N ARG A 259 0.44 2.25 7.21
CA ARG A 259 0.99 2.39 8.57
C ARG A 259 2.50 2.09 8.63
N LEU A 260 2.99 1.21 7.78
CA LEU A 260 4.41 0.79 7.78
C LEU A 260 5.34 1.82 7.14
N LEU A 261 4.77 2.81 6.44
CA LEU A 261 5.51 3.86 5.78
C LEU A 261 5.80 5.08 6.69
N GLY A 262 5.67 4.91 8.01
CA GLY A 262 5.96 5.93 9.02
C GLY A 262 7.46 6.20 9.27
N TRP A 263 7.75 6.98 10.31
CA TRP A 263 9.12 7.26 10.74
C TRP A 263 9.78 6.01 11.32
N ASN A 264 10.51 5.28 10.49
CA ASN A 264 11.13 4.00 10.86
C ASN A 264 12.48 4.23 11.58
N THR A 265 12.70 3.51 12.67
CA THR A 265 13.90 3.70 13.52
C THR A 265 15.20 3.35 12.80
N GLU A 266 15.16 2.44 11.85
CA GLU A 266 16.26 1.98 11.03
C GLU A 266 16.81 3.09 10.11
N GLU A 267 16.00 4.11 9.83
CA GLU A 267 16.35 5.26 9.01
C GLU A 267 16.75 6.50 9.85
N TRP A 268 16.91 6.36 11.17
CA TRP A 268 17.30 7.48 12.05
C TRP A 268 18.55 8.25 11.59
N PRO A 269 19.61 7.63 11.00
CA PRO A 269 20.78 8.38 10.56
C PRO A 269 20.43 9.35 9.43
N THR A 270 19.54 8.95 8.52
CA THR A 270 19.06 9.79 7.43
C THR A 270 18.30 11.00 7.96
N TYR A 271 17.43 10.78 8.94
CA TYR A 271 16.64 11.84 9.58
C TYR A 271 17.54 12.82 10.34
N PHE A 272 18.55 12.29 11.04
CA PHE A 272 19.54 13.07 11.76
C PHE A 272 20.39 13.93 10.81
N VAL A 273 20.87 13.35 9.71
CA VAL A 273 21.65 14.08 8.70
C VAL A 273 20.81 15.16 8.04
N ALA A 274 19.56 14.87 7.66
CA ALA A 274 18.66 15.85 7.07
C ALA A 274 18.38 17.02 8.02
N SER A 275 18.04 16.71 9.28
CA SER A 275 17.76 17.73 10.31
C SER A 275 19.02 18.56 10.64
N SER A 276 20.17 17.93 10.75
CA SER A 276 21.45 18.61 11.00
C SER A 276 21.86 19.50 9.82
N SER A 277 21.65 19.02 8.59
CA SER A 277 21.90 19.80 7.37
C SER A 277 20.99 21.03 7.29
N PHE A 278 19.71 20.89 7.66
CA PHE A 278 18.77 22.00 7.75
C PHE A 278 19.26 23.07 8.73
N VAL A 279 19.65 22.68 9.95
CA VAL A 279 20.20 23.60 10.96
C VAL A 279 21.50 24.26 10.45
N LEU A 280 22.38 23.49 9.81
CA LEU A 280 23.64 24.03 9.27
C LEU A 280 23.38 25.08 8.17
N VAL A 281 22.49 24.79 7.23
CA VAL A 281 22.09 25.73 6.17
C VAL A 281 21.47 26.98 6.79
N GLU A 282 20.61 26.85 7.79
CA GLU A 282 20.03 27.98 8.51
C GLU A 282 21.12 28.86 9.15
N VAL A 283 22.07 28.25 9.87
CA VAL A 283 23.21 28.97 10.48
C VAL A 283 24.04 29.69 9.42
N LEU A 284 24.34 29.04 8.30
CA LEU A 284 25.09 29.63 7.20
C LEU A 284 24.35 30.82 6.58
N VAL A 285 23.04 30.68 6.32
CA VAL A 285 22.20 31.76 5.78
C VAL A 285 22.17 32.94 6.75
N VAL A 286 21.94 32.69 8.04
CA VAL A 286 21.94 33.74 9.07
C VAL A 286 23.32 34.41 9.16
N PHE A 287 24.41 33.64 9.11
CA PHE A 287 25.77 34.16 9.12
C PHE A 287 26.04 35.05 7.90
N LEU A 288 25.72 34.59 6.70
CA LEU A 288 25.86 35.35 5.46
C LEU A 288 24.99 36.62 5.49
N LEU A 289 23.72 36.54 5.90
CA LEU A 289 22.88 37.73 6.01
C LEU A 289 23.45 38.76 7.00
N ARG A 290 24.02 38.33 8.13
CA ARG A 290 24.71 39.22 9.08
C ARG A 290 26.03 39.76 8.54
N TRP A 291 26.71 39.02 7.67
CA TRP A 291 27.97 39.43 7.07
C TRP A 291 27.73 40.51 6.02
N TRP A 292 26.75 40.30 5.13
CA TRP A 292 26.49 41.13 3.96
C TRP A 292 25.57 42.33 4.26
N PHE A 293 24.68 42.25 5.25
CA PHE A 293 23.69 43.30 5.53
C PHE A 293 23.80 43.88 6.96
N VAL A 294 24.24 45.14 7.05
CA VAL A 294 24.36 45.90 8.32
C VAL A 294 23.03 46.02 9.09
N PRO A 295 21.86 46.28 8.45
CA PRO A 295 20.59 46.33 9.16
C PRO A 295 20.22 45.01 9.85
N VAL A 296 20.46 43.87 9.18
CA VAL A 296 20.20 42.53 9.71
C VAL A 296 21.10 42.21 10.90
N ARG A 297 22.37 42.61 10.84
CA ARG A 297 23.30 42.47 11.96
C ARG A 297 22.84 43.21 13.22
N ARG A 298 22.17 44.36 13.06
CA ARG A 298 21.61 45.14 14.19
C ARG A 298 20.31 44.54 14.74
N ALA A 299 19.47 43.97 13.87
CA ALA A 299 18.20 43.35 14.25
C ALA A 299 18.39 41.98 14.96
N LEU A 300 19.33 41.16 14.48
CA LEU A 300 19.61 39.85 15.05
C LEU A 300 20.50 39.95 16.30
N SER A 301 19.89 40.23 17.45
CA SER A 301 20.60 40.18 18.73
C SER A 301 20.99 38.74 19.13
N ARG A 302 21.89 38.60 20.13
CA ARG A 302 22.26 37.27 20.65
C ARG A 302 21.06 36.50 21.21
N SER A 303 20.15 37.20 21.91
CA SER A 303 18.91 36.61 22.44
C SER A 303 17.99 36.14 21.32
N MET A 304 17.93 36.88 20.21
CA MET A 304 17.17 36.49 19.03
C MET A 304 17.74 35.23 18.38
N LEU A 305 19.07 35.15 18.22
CA LEU A 305 19.73 33.94 17.70
C LEU A 305 19.48 32.73 18.60
N PHE A 306 19.58 32.91 19.93
CA PHE A 306 19.27 31.84 20.87
C PHE A 306 17.83 31.37 20.74
N PHE A 307 16.87 32.27 20.57
CA PHE A 307 15.47 31.88 20.38
C PHE A 307 15.22 31.19 19.04
N ILE A 308 15.82 31.69 17.95
CA ILE A 308 15.70 31.07 16.62
C ILE A 308 16.25 29.64 16.66
N PHE A 309 17.53 29.47 16.99
CA PHE A 309 18.18 28.15 16.92
C PHE A 309 17.83 27.23 18.09
N GLY A 310 17.54 27.78 19.27
CA GLY A 310 17.26 27.01 20.49
C GLY A 310 15.78 26.70 20.71
N VAL A 311 14.86 27.39 20.04
CA VAL A 311 13.41 27.20 20.22
C VAL A 311 12.69 27.06 18.89
N CYS A 312 12.76 28.04 17.99
CA CYS A 312 11.99 28.03 16.74
C CYS A 312 12.37 26.84 15.85
N THR A 313 13.67 26.65 15.59
CA THR A 313 14.16 25.58 14.72
C THR A 313 13.82 24.20 15.27
N PRO A 314 14.08 23.86 16.55
CA PRO A 314 13.61 22.61 17.15
C PRO A 314 12.09 22.43 17.09
N MET A 315 11.29 23.49 17.29
CA MET A 315 9.83 23.39 17.19
C MET A 315 9.36 23.10 15.76
N ILE A 316 9.99 23.69 14.74
CA ILE A 316 9.67 23.43 13.33
C ILE A 316 10.05 22.00 12.95
N ILE A 317 11.25 21.55 13.33
CA ILE A 317 11.70 20.16 13.11
C ILE A 317 10.75 19.20 13.83
N GLY A 318 10.41 19.48 15.09
CA GLY A 318 9.45 18.70 15.86
C GLY A 318 8.08 18.62 15.19
N LEU A 319 7.57 19.74 14.65
CA LEU A 319 6.31 19.77 13.92
C LEU A 319 6.38 18.94 12.63
N PHE A 320 7.49 18.98 11.90
CA PHE A 320 7.70 18.16 10.70
C PHE A 320 7.54 16.66 11.02
N PHE A 321 8.24 16.16 12.03
CA PHE A 321 8.09 14.76 12.45
C PHE A 321 6.71 14.46 13.02
N ALA A 322 6.17 15.35 13.87
CA ALA A 322 4.86 15.18 14.48
C ALA A 322 3.73 15.11 13.44
N THR A 323 3.90 15.76 12.29
CA THR A 323 2.88 15.77 11.24
C THR A 323 2.77 14.45 10.48
N GLY A 324 3.75 13.55 10.63
CA GLY A 324 3.75 12.24 9.98
C GLY A 324 4.52 12.23 8.66
N ARG A 325 5.08 11.06 8.35
CA ARG A 325 5.95 10.83 7.20
C ARG A 325 5.20 10.82 5.89
N ASN A 326 4.07 10.12 5.81
CA ASN A 326 3.31 9.98 4.56
C ASN A 326 2.75 11.33 4.09
N CYS A 327 2.41 12.24 5.01
CA CYS A 327 1.95 13.58 4.66
C CYS A 327 3.11 14.50 4.25
N MET A 328 4.23 14.45 4.96
CA MET A 328 5.38 15.34 4.71
C MET A 328 6.24 14.90 3.53
N LEU A 329 6.39 13.59 3.36
CA LEU A 329 7.22 12.94 2.35
C LEU A 329 6.42 11.78 1.71
N PRO A 330 5.31 12.10 1.00
CA PRO A 330 4.52 11.08 0.32
C PRO A 330 5.38 10.32 -0.69
N LYS A 331 5.09 9.04 -0.88
CA LYS A 331 5.70 8.28 -1.98
C LYS A 331 5.20 8.84 -3.30
N GLU A 332 6.13 9.20 -4.17
CA GLU A 332 5.81 9.63 -5.52
C GLU A 332 5.06 8.52 -6.29
N PRO A 333 4.10 8.85 -7.17
CA PRO A 333 3.48 7.87 -8.03
C PRO A 333 4.51 7.13 -8.90
N GLY A 334 4.32 5.82 -9.09
CA GLY A 334 5.18 4.97 -9.89
C GLY A 334 5.60 3.68 -9.17
N VAL A 335 6.64 3.04 -9.69
CA VAL A 335 7.13 1.73 -9.22
C VAL A 335 8.42 1.92 -8.42
N HIS A 336 8.47 1.38 -7.21
CA HIS A 336 9.57 1.57 -6.25
C HIS A 336 10.07 0.24 -5.71
N LEU A 337 11.37 0.15 -5.43
CA LEU A 337 11.89 -0.98 -4.67
C LEU A 337 11.34 -0.92 -3.24
N MET A 338 10.85 -2.06 -2.75
CA MET A 338 10.23 -2.20 -1.43
C MET A 338 10.68 -3.51 -0.78
N HIS A 339 11.98 -3.61 -0.50
CA HIS A 339 12.56 -4.75 0.24
C HIS A 339 12.27 -4.71 1.74
N LYS A 340 11.80 -3.56 2.24
CA LYS A 340 11.47 -3.31 3.65
C LYS A 340 10.17 -2.54 3.74
N TYR A 341 9.51 -2.67 4.89
CA TYR A 341 8.25 -1.97 5.19
C TYR A 341 7.12 -2.30 4.22
N GLY A 342 7.27 -3.40 3.49
CA GLY A 342 6.19 -4.04 2.78
C GLY A 342 5.63 -5.13 3.68
N CYS A 343 4.36 -5.04 4.01
CA CYS A 343 3.62 -6.17 4.58
C CYS A 343 2.49 -6.55 3.64
N CYS A 344 2.14 -7.81 3.83
CA CYS A 344 0.82 -8.39 3.68
C CYS A 344 0.55 -8.89 2.26
N ALA A 345 -0.15 -10.03 2.16
CA ALA A 345 -0.26 -10.82 0.94
C ALA A 345 -1.56 -10.59 0.15
N GLN A 346 -2.22 -9.45 0.35
CA GLN A 346 -3.48 -9.09 -0.31
C GLN A 346 -3.40 -9.10 -1.83
N GLY A 347 -2.23 -8.77 -2.39
CA GLY A 347 -2.05 -8.63 -3.83
C GLY A 347 -0.60 -8.61 -4.27
N TYR A 348 -0.18 -9.67 -4.96
CA TYR A 348 1.13 -9.81 -5.58
C TYR A 348 1.00 -10.23 -7.03
N VAL A 349 1.87 -9.71 -7.89
CA VAL A 349 1.95 -10.09 -9.30
C VAL A 349 3.36 -10.59 -9.61
N PHE A 350 3.47 -11.86 -9.96
CA PHE A 350 4.72 -12.57 -10.20
C PHE A 350 4.93 -12.74 -11.71
N PRO A 351 6.17 -12.59 -12.22
CA PRO A 351 6.55 -13.18 -13.49
C PRO A 351 6.26 -14.68 -13.45
N GLN A 352 5.69 -15.23 -14.52
CA GLN A 352 5.29 -16.64 -14.54
C GLN A 352 6.43 -17.59 -14.17
N ARG A 353 7.63 -17.34 -14.70
CA ARG A 353 8.83 -18.15 -14.42
C ARG A 353 9.20 -18.20 -12.95
N GLN A 354 8.96 -17.10 -12.23
CA GLN A 354 9.21 -17.05 -10.80
C GLN A 354 8.28 -18.01 -10.03
N ILE A 355 7.05 -18.22 -10.51
CA ILE A 355 6.15 -19.23 -9.97
C ILE A 355 6.59 -20.62 -10.37
N THR A 356 6.77 -20.89 -11.67
CA THR A 356 6.98 -22.27 -12.18
C THR A 356 8.34 -22.84 -11.79
N ASP A 357 9.38 -22.01 -11.84
CA ASP A 357 10.77 -22.48 -11.71
C ASP A 357 11.22 -22.44 -10.23
N ASN A 358 10.64 -21.56 -9.41
CA ASN A 358 11.11 -21.29 -8.05
C ASN A 358 10.06 -21.57 -6.95
N LEU A 359 8.92 -20.88 -6.95
CA LEU A 359 8.00 -20.90 -5.81
C LEU A 359 7.12 -22.16 -5.75
N LEU A 360 6.53 -22.57 -6.87
CA LEU A 360 5.60 -23.70 -6.91
C LEU A 360 6.26 -25.04 -6.49
N PRO A 361 7.49 -25.38 -6.92
CA PRO A 361 8.18 -26.58 -6.44
C PRO A 361 8.33 -26.62 -4.92
N ILE A 362 8.54 -25.46 -4.26
CA ILE A 362 8.70 -25.36 -2.81
C ILE A 362 7.34 -25.48 -2.11
N TYR A 363 6.28 -24.85 -2.62
CA TYR A 363 4.95 -24.97 -2.03
C TYR A 363 4.33 -26.36 -2.15
N LEU A 364 4.71 -27.11 -3.19
CA LEU A 364 4.30 -28.51 -3.34
C LEU A 364 5.05 -29.44 -2.38
N ASP A 365 6.16 -28.99 -1.79
CA ASP A 365 6.81 -29.70 -0.69
C ASP A 365 6.01 -29.47 0.59
N THR A 366 5.22 -30.48 0.93
CA THR A 366 4.31 -30.41 2.06
C THR A 366 5.01 -30.44 3.41
N GLU A 367 6.32 -30.64 3.54
CA GLU A 367 6.97 -30.74 4.86
C GLU A 367 7.28 -29.39 5.51
N ASP A 368 7.31 -28.30 4.74
CA ASP A 368 7.65 -26.99 5.28
C ASP A 368 6.46 -26.37 6.04
N SER A 369 6.63 -26.15 7.36
CA SER A 369 5.69 -25.42 8.23
C SER A 369 6.29 -24.12 8.80
N HIS A 370 7.49 -23.71 8.38
CA HIS A 370 8.27 -22.67 9.04
C HIS A 370 7.52 -21.32 9.15
N ALA A 371 6.79 -20.95 8.10
CA ALA A 371 6.06 -19.69 8.08
C ALA A 371 4.87 -19.71 7.12
N ALA A 372 3.91 -18.81 7.38
CA ALA A 372 2.85 -18.45 6.46
C ALA A 372 3.42 -17.85 5.16
N VAL A 373 2.60 -17.82 4.10
CA VAL A 373 3.06 -17.49 2.73
C VAL A 373 3.72 -16.12 2.65
N ASP A 374 3.19 -15.13 3.37
CA ASP A 374 3.71 -13.77 3.35
C ASP A 374 5.15 -13.68 3.90
N THR A 375 5.38 -14.26 5.06
CA THR A 375 6.67 -14.30 5.75
C THR A 375 7.65 -15.17 4.98
N PHE A 376 7.19 -16.33 4.48
CA PHE A 376 7.98 -17.21 3.63
C PHE A 376 8.51 -16.47 2.39
N LEU A 377 7.66 -15.71 1.69
CA LEU A 377 8.07 -14.96 0.50
C LEU A 377 9.12 -13.90 0.82
N GLU A 378 9.00 -13.19 1.94
CA GLU A 378 9.99 -12.20 2.36
C GLU A 378 11.33 -12.85 2.74
N ASP A 379 11.32 -13.98 3.45
CA ASP A 379 12.53 -14.74 3.82
C ASP A 379 13.21 -15.35 2.59
N TRP A 380 12.42 -15.89 1.67
CA TRP A 380 12.89 -16.38 0.38
C TRP A 380 13.55 -15.24 -0.42
N ALA A 381 12.90 -14.08 -0.51
CA ALA A 381 13.45 -12.90 -1.18
C ALA A 381 14.77 -12.43 -0.56
N ASN A 382 14.84 -12.39 0.77
CA ASN A 382 16.04 -11.96 1.48
C ASN A 382 17.22 -12.92 1.28
N SER A 383 16.94 -14.22 1.24
CA SER A 383 17.98 -15.26 1.04
C SER A 383 18.45 -15.39 -0.41
N HIS A 384 17.64 -14.98 -1.39
CA HIS A 384 17.94 -15.10 -2.82
C HIS A 384 18.20 -13.75 -3.52
N ASP A 385 18.34 -12.66 -2.76
CA ASP A 385 18.46 -11.29 -3.31
C ASP A 385 17.34 -10.95 -4.31
N GLY A 386 16.13 -11.42 -3.99
CA GLY A 386 14.93 -11.27 -4.78
C GLY A 386 14.41 -9.83 -4.74
N LEU A 387 14.36 -9.18 -5.91
CA LEU A 387 13.82 -7.83 -6.02
C LEU A 387 12.31 -7.83 -5.75
N ARG A 388 11.87 -6.92 -4.89
CA ARG A 388 10.46 -6.72 -4.56
C ARG A 388 10.06 -5.32 -4.98
N TRP A 389 9.26 -5.22 -6.04
CA TRP A 389 8.74 -3.95 -6.53
C TRP A 389 7.39 -3.66 -5.88
N ALA A 390 7.01 -2.39 -5.76
CA ALA A 390 5.68 -1.96 -5.35
C ALA A 390 5.20 -0.79 -6.21
N VAL A 391 3.92 -0.78 -6.58
CA VAL A 391 3.29 0.33 -7.30
C VAL A 391 2.62 1.30 -6.34
N THR A 392 2.73 2.60 -6.63
CA THR A 392 2.07 3.70 -5.91
C THR A 392 1.31 4.57 -6.92
N PRO A 393 0.04 4.93 -6.68
CA PRO A 393 -0.81 4.48 -5.57
C PRO A 393 -1.11 2.97 -5.62
N VAL A 394 -1.59 2.41 -4.51
CA VAL A 394 -2.04 1.01 -4.45
C VAL A 394 -3.24 0.79 -5.37
N LEU A 395 -3.38 -0.42 -5.92
CA LEU A 395 -4.38 -0.75 -6.94
C LEU A 395 -5.54 -1.60 -6.40
N ILE A 396 -5.41 -2.07 -5.17
CA ILE A 396 -6.47 -2.76 -4.42
C ILE A 396 -6.49 -2.23 -2.99
N GLN A 397 -7.59 -2.44 -2.28
CA GLN A 397 -7.75 -2.11 -0.86
C GLN A 397 -8.29 -3.29 -0.08
N HIS A 398 -7.67 -3.60 1.06
CA HIS A 398 -8.21 -4.56 2.01
C HIS A 398 -9.51 -4.05 2.63
N VAL A 399 -10.55 -4.86 2.62
CA VAL A 399 -11.88 -4.50 3.13
C VAL A 399 -12.44 -5.53 4.11
N GLY A 400 -11.65 -6.54 4.47
CA GLY A 400 -12.01 -7.58 5.41
C GLY A 400 -11.99 -7.08 6.86
N GLY A 401 -13.14 -7.04 7.54
CA GLY A 401 -13.20 -6.73 8.98
C GLY A 401 -13.37 -7.95 9.88
N LYS A 402 -13.55 -9.14 9.29
CA LYS A 402 -13.67 -10.43 9.98
C LYS A 402 -12.59 -11.36 9.43
N SER A 403 -11.58 -11.66 10.24
CA SER A 403 -10.61 -12.71 9.92
C SER A 403 -11.11 -14.07 10.40
N THR A 404 -10.77 -15.11 9.64
CA THR A 404 -11.03 -16.52 9.94
C THR A 404 -10.37 -16.98 11.25
N HIS A 405 -9.43 -16.20 11.78
CA HIS A 405 -8.59 -16.53 12.94
C HIS A 405 -8.84 -15.66 14.17
N GLY A 406 -10.04 -15.10 14.31
CA GLY A 406 -10.43 -14.39 15.54
C GLY A 406 -9.97 -12.93 15.64
N ALA A 407 -9.19 -12.42 14.69
CA ALA A 407 -8.91 -10.99 14.58
C ALA A 407 -10.08 -10.27 13.86
N GLY A 408 -10.56 -9.14 14.39
CA GLY A 408 -11.68 -8.41 13.78
C GLY A 408 -12.91 -8.25 14.66
N ASP A 409 -13.81 -7.35 14.26
CA ASP A 409 -15.17 -7.32 14.79
C ASP A 409 -15.94 -8.50 14.18
N GLN A 410 -16.01 -9.60 14.93
CA GLN A 410 -16.65 -10.85 14.54
C GLN A 410 -18.18 -10.71 14.34
N GLU A 411 -18.81 -9.65 14.86
CA GLU A 411 -20.26 -9.42 14.75
C GLU A 411 -20.64 -8.50 13.58
N LEU A 412 -19.86 -7.46 13.29
CA LEU A 412 -20.20 -6.45 12.27
C LEU A 412 -19.28 -6.42 11.04
N GLY A 413 -18.14 -7.13 11.06
CA GLY A 413 -17.17 -7.09 9.97
C GLY A 413 -16.56 -5.71 9.75
N ARG A 414 -16.43 -4.92 10.82
CA ARG A 414 -15.80 -3.59 10.79
C ARG A 414 -14.28 -3.72 10.79
N LEU A 415 -13.61 -2.91 9.97
CA LEU A 415 -12.16 -2.75 10.02
C LEU A 415 -11.75 -2.24 11.41
N ASN A 416 -10.98 -3.04 12.12
CA ASN A 416 -10.35 -2.73 13.39
C ASN A 416 -8.96 -2.10 13.19
N ASP A 417 -8.39 -1.57 14.27
CA ASP A 417 -7.17 -0.77 14.20
C ASP A 417 -5.96 -1.49 13.60
N ASP A 418 -5.96 -2.82 13.70
CA ASP A 418 -4.86 -3.69 13.33
C ASP A 418 -4.89 -4.15 11.86
N MET A 419 -5.98 -3.88 11.14
CA MET A 419 -6.12 -4.37 9.76
C MET A 419 -5.30 -3.53 8.77
N PRO A 420 -4.66 -4.17 7.78
CA PRO A 420 -3.91 -3.46 6.74
C PRO A 420 -4.81 -2.46 6.01
N PHE A 421 -4.34 -1.23 5.83
CA PHE A 421 -5.15 -0.19 5.20
C PHE A 421 -4.30 0.85 4.46
N ASP A 422 -4.73 1.23 3.25
CA ASP A 422 -4.15 2.36 2.55
C ASP A 422 -5.12 3.55 2.56
N TYR A 423 -4.72 4.61 3.27
CA TYR A 423 -5.56 5.79 3.49
C TYR A 423 -5.74 6.65 2.23
N THR A 424 -4.90 6.45 1.21
CA THR A 424 -4.96 7.22 -0.04
C THR A 424 -5.92 6.58 -1.03
N PHE A 425 -6.14 5.27 -0.97
CA PHE A 425 -7.10 4.56 -1.82
C PHE A 425 -8.52 5.14 -1.70
N GLU A 426 -8.93 5.56 -0.50
CA GLU A 426 -10.25 6.15 -0.26
C GLU A 426 -10.42 7.57 -0.80
N THR A 427 -9.35 8.17 -1.33
CA THR A 427 -9.38 9.51 -1.94
C THR A 427 -9.56 9.49 -3.46
N ASN A 428 -9.62 8.30 -4.05
CA ASN A 428 -9.84 8.13 -5.48
C ASN A 428 -11.19 8.72 -5.93
N ASP A 429 -11.17 9.40 -7.07
CA ASP A 429 -12.39 9.92 -7.72
C ASP A 429 -12.87 8.95 -8.82
N PRO A 430 -14.05 8.32 -8.66
CA PRO A 430 -14.58 7.37 -9.64
C PRO A 430 -14.69 7.93 -11.05
N VAL A 431 -15.07 9.20 -11.19
CA VAL A 431 -15.29 9.81 -12.51
C VAL A 431 -13.98 9.97 -13.27
N SER A 432 -12.94 10.46 -12.58
CA SER A 432 -11.60 10.59 -13.14
C SER A 432 -11.02 9.23 -13.53
N LEU A 433 -11.21 8.19 -12.70
CA LEU A 433 -10.69 6.84 -12.98
C LEU A 433 -11.31 6.21 -14.24
N VAL A 434 -12.63 6.31 -14.39
CA VAL A 434 -13.34 5.81 -15.60
C VAL A 434 -12.83 6.52 -16.85
N GLN A 435 -12.65 7.84 -16.80
CA GLN A 435 -12.14 8.61 -17.94
C GLN A 435 -10.72 8.20 -18.32
N GLU A 436 -9.84 8.02 -17.33
CA GLU A 436 -8.48 7.54 -17.55
C GLU A 436 -8.48 6.14 -18.18
N HIS A 437 -9.28 5.23 -17.64
CA HIS A 437 -9.38 3.85 -18.12
C HIS A 437 -9.86 3.80 -19.58
N GLN A 438 -10.88 4.58 -19.95
CA GLN A 438 -11.36 4.67 -21.34
C GLN A 438 -10.26 5.14 -22.30
N VAL A 439 -9.42 6.10 -21.89
CA VAL A 439 -8.28 6.55 -22.71
C VAL A 439 -7.25 5.43 -22.88
N ALA A 440 -6.97 4.68 -21.82
CA ALA A 440 -6.04 3.56 -21.86
C ALA A 440 -6.54 2.44 -22.80
N VAL A 441 -7.82 2.07 -22.69
CA VAL A 441 -8.46 1.07 -23.57
C VAL A 441 -8.42 1.52 -25.03
N LEU A 442 -8.73 2.78 -25.33
CA LEU A 442 -8.64 3.32 -26.69
C LEU A 442 -7.20 3.29 -27.23
N GLY A 443 -6.21 3.51 -26.38
CA GLY A 443 -4.79 3.37 -26.74
C GLY A 443 -4.44 1.93 -27.10
N MET A 444 -4.81 0.96 -26.25
CA MET A 444 -4.59 -0.46 -26.50
C MET A 444 -5.28 -0.94 -27.79
N ALA A 445 -6.50 -0.48 -28.05
CA ALA A 445 -7.22 -0.82 -29.27
C ALA A 445 -6.53 -0.27 -30.54
N LYS A 446 -5.85 0.87 -30.46
CA LYS A 446 -5.05 1.43 -31.58
C LYS A 446 -3.77 0.63 -31.80
N GLU A 447 -3.04 0.31 -30.73
CA GLU A 447 -1.84 -0.52 -30.79
C GLU A 447 -2.14 -1.88 -31.45
N LEU A 448 -3.28 -2.50 -31.12
CA LEU A 448 -3.72 -3.76 -31.73
C LEU A 448 -4.06 -3.63 -33.23
N ARG A 449 -4.45 -2.43 -33.69
CA ARG A 449 -4.69 -2.13 -35.11
C ARG A 449 -3.43 -1.69 -35.86
N GLY A 450 -2.32 -1.47 -35.16
CA GLY A 450 -1.09 -0.92 -35.74
C GLY A 450 -1.20 0.57 -36.13
N GLU A 451 -2.10 1.31 -35.48
CA GLU A 451 -2.28 2.77 -35.58
C GLU A 451 -1.50 3.49 -34.48
#